data_AF-A0A1B3Z6J1-F1
#
_entry.id   AF-A0A1B3Z6J1-F1
#
_cell.length_a   1.000
_cell.length_b   1.000
_cell.length_c   1.000
_cell.angle_alpha   90.00
_cell.angle_beta   90.00
_cell.angle_gamma   90.00
#
_symmetry.space_group_name_H-M   'P 1'
#
loop_
_entity.id
_entity.type
_entity.pdbx_description
1 polymer ?
#
loop_
_entity_poly.entity_id
_entity_poly.type
_entity_poly.pdbx_seq_one_letter_code
_entity_poly.pdbx_strand_id
1 'polypeptide(L)'
;MHFSTGATDRLDDRDSAPRYRGMASKKTLNAANLETLGAPRLAAVLLELAGDDARVKRRLRLELASAGGGGEVAAQVRKRLATIAKARSVIEWNKTRAVADDLAMQRRAILDHVAPSDPAEAFDLLWRLVALATPISDRCVYDPADIFDEIAAALEALPPLAIAARLPPEALAERVFDLVSEDLHNQYDGLIALLAEAMGRSGLTHLQRRFEAFAASPPSPLPEEERRLIGYGREGELAAARDDRLRAHPRPYQALPARRAPSRKLRESCAADRGFRRVGRSPDVCRGAACPAWPQDRVLVSLKTYALTA
;
A
#
# COMPACT_ATOMS: atom_id res chain seq x y z
N MET A 1 -55.12 -49.59 -51.85
CA MET A 1 -54.15 -50.71 -51.90
C MET A 1 -53.08 -50.44 -50.84
N HIS A 2 -52.67 -51.49 -50.09
CA HIS A 2 -51.60 -51.53 -49.08
C HIS A 2 -51.74 -50.56 -47.87
N PHE A 3 -51.87 -50.99 -46.60
CA PHE A 3 -50.97 -51.81 -45.76
C PHE A 3 -49.54 -51.20 -45.71
N SER A 4 -48.84 -50.98 -44.59
CA SER A 4 -48.84 -51.72 -43.31
C SER A 4 -47.95 -51.05 -42.25
N THR A 5 -48.35 -51.18 -40.97
CA THR A 5 -47.53 -51.47 -39.75
C THR A 5 -46.22 -50.73 -39.39
N GLY A 6 -46.19 -50.26 -38.13
CA GLY A 6 -45.06 -50.43 -37.21
C GLY A 6 -44.57 -49.14 -36.52
N ALA A 7 -44.22 -49.10 -35.23
CA ALA A 7 -44.47 -50.05 -34.13
C ALA A 7 -44.27 -49.37 -32.76
N THR A 8 -45.03 -49.80 -31.74
CA THR A 8 -44.70 -49.83 -30.30
C THR A 8 -44.02 -48.62 -29.64
N ASP A 9 -44.86 -47.80 -29.00
CA ASP A 9 -44.85 -47.59 -27.54
C ASP A 9 -43.73 -48.30 -26.73
N ARG A 10 -42.89 -47.52 -26.04
CA ARG A 10 -42.61 -47.65 -24.60
C ARG A 10 -41.79 -46.49 -24.02
N LEU A 11 -42.34 -45.92 -22.96
CA LEU A 11 -41.70 -45.36 -21.77
C LEU A 11 -40.16 -45.49 -21.67
N ASP A 12 -39.46 -44.37 -21.45
CA ASP A 12 -38.61 -44.28 -20.25
C ASP A 12 -38.63 -42.84 -19.70
N ASP A 13 -39.53 -42.65 -18.75
CA ASP A 13 -39.73 -41.44 -17.96
C ASP A 13 -38.76 -41.50 -16.76
N ARG A 14 -37.49 -41.12 -16.97
CA ARG A 14 -36.44 -41.15 -15.93
C ARG A 14 -35.48 -39.95 -15.99
N ASP A 15 -35.19 -39.45 -14.80
CA ASP A 15 -34.07 -38.56 -14.45
C ASP A 15 -33.99 -37.17 -15.12
N SER A 16 -35.10 -36.43 -15.04
CA SER A 16 -35.04 -34.98 -14.74
C SER A 16 -35.50 -34.71 -13.30
N ALA A 17 -34.91 -35.44 -12.35
CA ALA A 17 -35.12 -35.18 -10.92
C ALA A 17 -34.75 -33.72 -10.60
N PRO A 18 -35.57 -33.00 -9.80
CA PRO A 18 -35.18 -31.68 -9.34
C PRO A 18 -33.89 -31.85 -8.54
N ARG A 19 -32.81 -31.16 -8.96
CA ARG A 19 -31.61 -31.02 -8.14
C ARG A 19 -32.06 -30.50 -6.79
N TYR A 20 -32.06 -31.35 -5.76
CA TYR A 20 -32.40 -30.97 -4.41
C TYR A 20 -31.41 -29.88 -4.01
N ARG A 21 -31.86 -28.62 -4.13
CA ARG A 21 -31.18 -27.44 -3.65
C ARG A 21 -31.30 -27.55 -2.14
N GLY A 22 -30.40 -28.33 -1.54
CA GLY A 22 -30.51 -28.80 -0.17
C GLY A 22 -30.73 -27.59 0.71
N MET A 23 -31.94 -27.49 1.28
CA MET A 23 -32.24 -26.39 2.19
C MET A 23 -31.24 -26.48 3.32
N ALA A 24 -30.41 -25.45 3.47
CA ALA A 24 -29.44 -25.39 4.54
C ALA A 24 -30.16 -25.69 5.86
N SER A 25 -29.63 -26.62 6.65
CA SER A 25 -30.26 -27.03 7.89
C SER A 25 -30.60 -25.78 8.71
N LYS A 26 -31.76 -25.74 9.37
CA LYS A 26 -32.17 -24.61 10.22
C LYS A 26 -31.17 -24.30 11.35
N LYS A 27 -30.22 -25.20 11.61
CA LYS A 27 -29.12 -25.08 12.58
C LYS A 27 -27.76 -24.68 11.96
N THR A 28 -27.65 -24.62 10.64
CA THR A 28 -26.43 -24.17 9.95
C THR A 28 -26.24 -22.67 10.15
N LEU A 29 -25.04 -22.23 10.54
CA LEU A 29 -24.72 -20.81 10.65
C LEU A 29 -24.67 -20.17 9.25
N ASN A 30 -25.67 -19.33 8.94
CA ASN A 30 -25.75 -18.51 7.72
C ASN A 30 -26.67 -17.31 7.95
N ALA A 31 -26.64 -16.32 7.05
CA ALA A 31 -27.42 -15.08 7.17
C ALA A 31 -28.93 -15.33 7.32
N ALA A 32 -29.54 -16.13 6.42
CA ALA A 32 -30.97 -16.40 6.45
C ALA A 32 -31.45 -17.05 7.77
N ASN A 33 -30.66 -17.98 8.33
CA ASN A 33 -30.97 -18.58 9.64
C ASN A 33 -30.76 -17.58 10.79
N LEU A 34 -29.75 -16.70 10.73
CA LEU A 34 -29.56 -15.64 11.72
C LEU A 34 -30.71 -14.61 11.69
N GLU A 35 -31.20 -14.24 10.51
CA GLU A 35 -32.36 -13.34 10.35
C GLU A 35 -33.61 -13.87 11.08
N THR A 36 -33.82 -15.19 11.12
CA THR A 36 -34.94 -15.80 11.87
C THR A 36 -34.90 -15.60 13.39
N LEU A 37 -33.75 -15.19 13.96
CA LEU A 37 -33.64 -14.85 15.38
C LEU A 37 -34.28 -13.49 15.70
N GLY A 38 -34.50 -12.64 14.69
CA GLY A 38 -35.06 -11.30 14.83
C GLY A 38 -34.08 -10.26 15.39
N ALA A 39 -34.31 -9.00 15.04
CA ALA A 39 -33.45 -7.88 15.41
C ALA A 39 -33.16 -7.76 16.92
N PRO A 40 -34.12 -7.98 17.87
CA PRO A 40 -33.82 -7.85 19.30
C PRO A 40 -32.79 -8.88 19.80
N ARG A 41 -32.85 -10.15 19.36
CA ARG A 41 -31.88 -11.16 19.80
C ARG A 41 -30.53 -10.97 19.11
N LEU A 42 -30.51 -10.59 17.83
CA LEU A 42 -29.27 -10.23 17.14
C LEU A 42 -28.56 -9.05 17.81
N ALA A 43 -29.29 -7.98 18.17
CA ALA A 43 -28.73 -6.84 18.89
C ALA A 43 -28.15 -7.23 20.26
N ALA A 44 -28.85 -8.08 21.02
CA ALA A 44 -28.35 -8.60 22.29
C ALA A 44 -27.03 -9.39 22.11
N VAL A 45 -26.99 -10.34 21.16
CA VAL A 45 -25.78 -11.13 20.87
C VAL A 45 -24.62 -10.27 20.37
N LEU A 46 -24.89 -9.25 19.54
CA LEU A 46 -23.86 -8.31 19.08
C LEU A 46 -23.31 -7.45 20.23
N LEU A 47 -24.13 -7.07 21.20
CA LEU A 47 -23.69 -6.37 22.41
C LEU A 47 -22.92 -7.29 23.38
N GLU A 48 -23.34 -8.54 23.53
CA GLU A 48 -22.62 -9.59 24.26
C GLU A 48 -21.19 -9.75 23.66
N LEU A 49 -21.08 -9.93 22.34
CA LEU A 49 -19.79 -10.04 21.63
C LEU A 49 -18.94 -8.75 21.67
N ALA A 50 -19.58 -7.57 21.67
CA ALA A 50 -18.90 -6.28 21.74
C ALA A 50 -18.51 -5.83 23.16
N GLY A 51 -18.82 -6.64 24.19
CA GLY A 51 -18.45 -6.38 25.58
C GLY A 51 -16.93 -6.26 25.73
N ASP A 52 -16.23 -7.33 25.34
CA ASP A 52 -14.78 -7.46 25.46
C ASP A 52 -14.02 -7.19 24.14
N ASP A 53 -14.66 -7.37 22.97
CA ASP A 53 -14.01 -7.09 21.69
C ASP A 53 -14.21 -5.64 21.22
N ALA A 54 -13.18 -4.82 21.46
CA ALA A 54 -13.11 -3.44 21.01
C ALA A 54 -13.19 -3.28 19.46
N ARG A 55 -12.82 -4.29 18.66
CA ARG A 55 -12.95 -4.29 17.19
C ARG A 55 -14.40 -4.42 16.77
N VAL A 56 -15.14 -5.39 17.34
CA VAL A 56 -16.58 -5.55 17.10
C VAL A 56 -17.31 -4.26 17.49
N LYS A 57 -16.98 -3.69 18.65
CA LYS A 57 -17.51 -2.40 19.11
C LYS A 57 -17.17 -1.20 18.21
N ARG A 58 -16.10 -1.27 17.41
CA ARG A 58 -15.80 -0.25 16.38
C ARG A 58 -16.57 -0.52 15.09
N ARG A 59 -16.67 -1.77 14.63
CA ARG A 59 -17.48 -2.14 13.46
C ARG A 59 -18.93 -1.72 13.65
N LEU A 60 -19.55 -2.09 14.77
CA LEU A 60 -20.94 -1.70 15.09
C LEU A 60 -21.15 -0.18 15.09
N ARG A 61 -20.18 0.61 15.53
CA ARG A 61 -20.27 2.08 15.47
C ARG A 61 -20.17 2.63 14.05
N LEU A 62 -19.40 1.98 13.17
CA LEU A 62 -19.33 2.36 11.76
C LEU A 62 -20.63 1.99 11.03
N GLU A 63 -21.23 0.82 11.32
CA GLU A 63 -22.55 0.44 10.79
C GLU A 63 -23.69 1.34 11.29
N LEU A 64 -23.61 1.83 12.53
CA LEU A 64 -24.57 2.82 13.03
C LEU A 64 -24.35 4.20 12.40
N ALA A 65 -23.09 4.61 12.20
CA ALA A 65 -22.77 5.88 11.54
C ALA A 65 -23.11 5.86 10.03
N SER A 66 -23.04 4.71 9.36
CA SER A 66 -23.41 4.62 7.94
C SER A 66 -24.92 4.83 7.71
N ALA A 67 -25.76 4.52 8.71
CA ALA A 67 -27.17 4.90 8.71
C ALA A 67 -27.40 6.43 8.83
N GLY A 68 -26.46 7.16 9.44
CA GLY A 68 -26.41 8.64 9.45
C GLY A 68 -25.76 9.25 8.20
N GLY A 69 -25.23 8.42 7.29
CA GLY A 69 -24.59 8.83 6.04
C GLY A 69 -23.08 9.06 6.15
N GLY A 70 -22.45 9.33 5.00
CA GLY A 70 -20.99 9.39 4.85
C GLY A 70 -20.29 10.38 5.78
N GLY A 71 -20.93 11.51 6.12
CA GLY A 71 -20.38 12.51 7.04
C GLY A 71 -20.16 12.02 8.47
N GLU A 72 -21.04 11.18 9.00
CA GLU A 72 -20.86 10.59 10.34
C GLU A 72 -19.76 9.52 10.32
N VAL A 73 -19.72 8.69 9.27
CA VAL A 73 -18.65 7.71 9.07
C VAL A 73 -17.29 8.41 8.98
N ALA A 74 -17.19 9.48 8.19
CA ALA A 74 -15.99 10.31 8.07
C ALA A 74 -15.52 10.83 9.44
N ALA A 75 -16.44 11.32 10.28
CA ALA A 75 -16.10 11.78 11.63
C ALA A 75 -15.56 10.65 12.55
N GLN A 76 -16.16 9.44 12.49
CA GLN A 76 -15.69 8.28 13.27
C GLN A 76 -14.30 7.80 12.78
N VAL A 77 -14.12 7.67 11.46
CA VAL A 77 -12.84 7.29 10.85
C VAL A 77 -11.76 8.30 11.21
N ARG A 78 -12.01 9.61 11.03
CA ARG A 78 -11.07 10.68 11.37
C ARG A 78 -10.63 10.63 12.84
N LYS A 79 -11.56 10.37 13.76
CA LYS A 79 -11.27 10.16 15.19
C LYS A 79 -10.42 8.92 15.42
N ARG A 80 -10.65 7.82 14.69
CA ARG A 80 -9.86 6.59 14.82
C ARG A 80 -8.45 6.77 14.29
N LEU A 81 -8.26 7.33 13.09
CA LEU A 81 -6.94 7.60 12.50
C LEU A 81 -6.11 8.52 13.42
N ALA A 82 -6.72 9.60 13.93
CA ALA A 82 -6.06 10.49 14.91
C ALA A 82 -5.69 9.79 16.23
N THR A 83 -6.42 8.73 16.62
CA THR A 83 -6.08 7.90 17.79
C THR A 83 -4.89 6.99 17.51
N ILE A 84 -4.82 6.41 16.29
CA ILE A 84 -3.70 5.54 15.87
C ILE A 84 -2.40 6.37 15.77
N ALA A 85 -2.45 7.54 15.14
CA ALA A 85 -1.31 8.46 15.00
C ALA A 85 -0.71 8.90 16.34
N LYS A 86 -1.55 9.09 17.37
CA LYS A 86 -1.13 9.52 18.71
C LYS A 86 -0.64 8.38 19.61
N ALA A 87 -0.92 7.12 19.27
CA ALA A 87 -0.53 5.99 20.08
C ALA A 87 1.00 5.81 20.05
N ARG A 88 1.60 5.56 21.23
CA ARG A 88 3.06 5.37 21.40
C ARG A 88 3.44 3.96 21.83
N SER A 89 2.48 3.07 22.08
CA SER A 89 2.73 1.70 22.49
C SER A 89 3.37 0.89 21.37
N VAL A 90 4.39 0.11 21.70
CA VAL A 90 5.04 -0.84 20.79
C VAL A 90 4.02 -1.81 20.20
N ILE A 91 4.16 -2.10 18.91
CA ILE A 91 3.36 -3.08 18.18
C ILE A 91 4.17 -4.38 18.14
N GLU A 92 3.82 -5.30 19.04
CA GLU A 92 4.35 -6.65 19.05
C GLU A 92 3.84 -7.44 17.82
N TRP A 93 4.60 -8.46 17.39
CA TRP A 93 4.28 -9.29 16.23
C TRP A 93 2.90 -9.98 16.31
N ASN A 94 2.42 -10.30 17.52
CA ASN A 94 1.10 -10.89 17.74
C ASN A 94 -0.06 -9.87 17.63
N LYS A 95 0.25 -8.58 17.51
CA LYS A 95 -0.70 -7.45 17.40
C LYS A 95 -0.68 -6.80 16.02
N THR A 96 0.27 -7.11 15.13
CA THR A 96 0.34 -6.54 13.77
C THR A 96 -0.94 -6.78 12.98
N ARG A 97 -1.40 -8.04 12.93
CA ARG A 97 -2.68 -8.43 12.30
C ARG A 97 -3.87 -7.67 12.89
N ALA A 98 -3.86 -7.39 14.19
CA ALA A 98 -4.92 -6.62 14.85
C ALA A 98 -4.96 -5.14 14.41
N VAL A 99 -3.81 -4.56 14.06
CA VAL A 99 -3.71 -3.21 13.51
C VAL A 99 -4.09 -3.23 12.01
N ALA A 100 -3.62 -4.21 11.25
CA ALA A 100 -3.98 -4.40 9.85
C ALA A 100 -5.50 -4.55 9.65
N ASP A 101 -6.16 -5.44 10.40
CA ASP A 101 -7.62 -5.62 10.34
C ASP A 101 -8.40 -4.32 10.70
N ASP A 102 -7.83 -3.47 11.55
CA ASP A 102 -8.43 -2.19 11.95
C ASP A 102 -8.26 -1.10 10.89
N LEU A 103 -7.10 -1.05 10.21
CA LEU A 103 -6.84 -0.21 9.05
C LEU A 103 -7.72 -0.63 7.86
N ALA A 104 -7.81 -1.94 7.58
CA ALA A 104 -8.70 -2.53 6.59
C ALA A 104 -10.16 -2.11 6.83
N MET A 105 -10.60 -2.12 8.10
CA MET A 105 -11.93 -1.67 8.50
C MET A 105 -12.14 -0.17 8.25
N GLN A 106 -11.15 0.68 8.52
CA GLN A 106 -11.25 2.12 8.22
C GLN A 106 -11.29 2.36 6.71
N ARG A 107 -10.39 1.72 5.95
CA ARG A 107 -10.29 1.81 4.49
C ARG A 107 -11.60 1.44 3.81
N ARG A 108 -12.21 0.30 4.20
CA ARG A 108 -13.54 -0.11 3.70
C ARG A 108 -14.61 0.91 4.07
N ALA A 109 -14.69 1.38 5.31
CA ALA A 109 -15.68 2.39 5.70
C ALA A 109 -15.55 3.72 4.92
N ILE A 110 -14.33 4.13 4.55
CA ILE A 110 -14.10 5.28 3.66
C ILE A 110 -14.69 5.01 2.27
N LEU A 111 -14.34 3.89 1.66
CA LEU A 111 -14.71 3.55 0.27
C LEU A 111 -16.21 3.20 0.13
N ASP A 112 -16.78 2.50 1.10
CA ASP A 112 -18.16 1.98 1.06
C ASP A 112 -19.20 3.06 1.43
N HIS A 113 -18.83 4.06 2.24
CA HIS A 113 -19.80 5.01 2.82
C HIS A 113 -19.46 6.49 2.63
N VAL A 114 -18.18 6.88 2.55
CA VAL A 114 -17.79 8.28 2.37
C VAL A 114 -17.66 8.61 0.89
N ALA A 115 -16.87 7.81 0.16
CA ALA A 115 -16.54 8.05 -1.25
C ALA A 115 -17.73 8.20 -2.21
N PRO A 116 -18.87 7.47 -2.04
CA PRO A 116 -20.03 7.65 -2.92
C PRO A 116 -20.71 9.01 -2.80
N SER A 117 -20.57 9.69 -1.65
CA SER A 117 -21.17 11.00 -1.39
C SER A 117 -20.16 12.16 -1.44
N ASP A 118 -18.93 11.92 -1.02
CA ASP A 118 -17.85 12.91 -0.98
C ASP A 118 -16.50 12.23 -1.28
N PRO A 119 -16.09 12.17 -2.56
CA PRO A 119 -14.82 11.59 -2.94
C PRO A 119 -13.61 12.43 -2.47
N ALA A 120 -13.80 13.72 -2.17
CA ALA A 120 -12.73 14.60 -1.72
C ALA A 120 -12.40 14.35 -0.23
N GLU A 121 -13.41 14.29 0.64
CA GLU A 121 -13.22 13.87 2.04
C GLU A 121 -12.73 12.41 2.10
N ALA A 122 -13.23 11.52 1.24
CA ALA A 122 -12.73 10.15 1.17
C ALA A 122 -11.23 10.09 0.80
N PHE A 123 -10.78 10.88 -0.18
CA PHE A 123 -9.36 11.01 -0.49
C PHE A 123 -8.57 11.54 0.71
N ASP A 124 -9.06 12.59 1.38
CA ASP A 124 -8.42 13.19 2.55
C ASP A 124 -8.27 12.21 3.73
N LEU A 125 -9.28 11.36 3.98
CA LEU A 125 -9.22 10.31 5.00
C LEU A 125 -8.28 9.18 4.62
N LEU A 126 -8.27 8.77 3.36
CA LEU A 126 -7.42 7.69 2.87
C LEU A 126 -5.95 8.14 2.83
N TRP A 127 -5.68 9.39 2.46
CA TRP A 127 -4.36 10.01 2.55
C TRP A 127 -3.83 10.03 3.99
N ARG A 128 -4.69 10.38 4.96
CA ARG A 128 -4.35 10.32 6.39
C ARG A 128 -4.10 8.91 6.89
N LEU A 129 -4.74 7.89 6.29
CA LEU A 129 -4.50 6.48 6.60
C LEU A 129 -3.14 6.04 6.05
N VAL A 130 -2.81 6.37 4.80
CA VAL A 130 -1.48 6.12 4.20
C VAL A 130 -0.36 6.78 5.02
N ALA A 131 -0.56 8.03 5.45
CA ALA A 131 0.38 8.76 6.31
C ALA A 131 0.55 8.15 7.73
N LEU A 132 -0.23 7.12 8.10
CA LEU A 132 0.03 6.35 9.33
C LEU A 132 1.19 5.37 9.17
N ALA A 133 1.69 5.10 7.96
CA ALA A 133 2.79 4.16 7.74
C ALA A 133 3.99 4.51 8.63
N THR A 134 4.58 5.71 8.49
CA THR A 134 5.73 6.16 9.29
C THR A 134 5.53 6.03 10.81
N PRO A 135 4.49 6.62 11.45
CA PRO A 135 4.30 6.50 12.89
C PRO A 135 3.90 5.10 13.37
N ILE A 136 3.47 4.19 12.48
CA ILE A 136 3.29 2.77 12.80
C ILE A 136 4.63 2.03 12.75
N SER A 137 5.41 2.23 11.68
CA SER A 137 6.73 1.64 11.46
C SER A 137 7.69 1.94 12.61
N ASP A 138 7.72 3.18 13.10
CA ASP A 138 8.51 3.61 14.27
C ASP A 138 8.16 2.86 15.58
N ARG A 139 7.05 2.11 15.61
CA ARG A 139 6.56 1.34 16.76
C ARG A 139 6.61 -0.17 16.55
N CYS A 140 6.96 -0.65 15.36
CA CYS A 140 7.06 -2.07 15.04
C CYS A 140 8.46 -2.60 15.34
N VAL A 141 8.55 -3.69 16.12
CA VAL A 141 9.84 -4.34 16.45
C VAL A 141 10.28 -5.32 15.34
N TYR A 142 9.33 -5.77 14.53
CA TYR A 142 9.50 -6.74 13.46
C TYR A 142 8.77 -6.22 12.22
N ASP A 143 9.15 -6.73 11.04
CA ASP A 143 8.52 -6.41 9.76
C ASP A 143 7.00 -6.65 9.80
N PRO A 144 6.16 -5.59 9.71
CA PRO A 144 4.73 -5.68 9.87
C PRO A 144 4.01 -5.85 8.51
N ALA A 145 4.38 -6.88 7.74
CA ALA A 145 3.88 -7.11 6.37
C ALA A 145 2.36 -6.94 6.22
N ASP A 146 1.54 -7.55 7.10
CA ASP A 146 0.06 -7.40 7.11
C ASP A 146 -0.40 -5.92 7.13
N ILE A 147 0.34 -5.04 7.80
CA ILE A 147 0.01 -3.60 7.88
C ILE A 147 0.40 -2.92 6.57
N PHE A 148 1.59 -3.21 6.05
CA PHE A 148 2.05 -2.62 4.78
C PHE A 148 1.20 -3.06 3.59
N ASP A 149 0.68 -4.28 3.57
CA ASP A 149 -0.30 -4.73 2.57
C ASP A 149 -1.57 -3.86 2.60
N GLU A 150 -2.06 -3.45 3.77
CA GLU A 150 -3.21 -2.55 3.90
C GLU A 150 -2.87 -1.07 3.62
N ILE A 151 -1.62 -0.64 3.81
CA ILE A 151 -1.14 0.67 3.32
C ILE A 151 -1.05 0.67 1.79
N ALA A 152 -0.53 -0.39 1.17
CA ALA A 152 -0.50 -0.56 -0.28
C ALA A 152 -1.92 -0.58 -0.88
N ALA A 153 -2.84 -1.34 -0.29
CA ALA A 153 -4.25 -1.35 -0.70
C ALA A 153 -4.97 -0.01 -0.46
N ALA A 154 -4.44 0.87 0.40
CA ALA A 154 -4.90 2.26 0.54
C ALA A 154 -4.29 3.17 -0.53
N LEU A 155 -3.00 3.04 -0.83
CA LEU A 155 -2.31 3.74 -1.92
C LEU A 155 -2.98 3.48 -3.28
N GLU A 156 -3.29 2.23 -3.60
CA GLU A 156 -3.98 1.83 -4.84
C GLU A 156 -5.38 2.44 -5.00
N ALA A 157 -6.04 2.80 -3.90
CA ALA A 157 -7.38 3.39 -3.91
C ALA A 157 -7.38 4.94 -3.96
N LEU A 158 -6.22 5.60 -3.84
CA LEU A 158 -6.10 7.06 -3.98
C LEU A 158 -6.37 7.60 -5.40
N PRO A 159 -5.85 7.01 -6.51
CA PRO A 159 -6.04 7.54 -7.86
C PRO A 159 -7.50 7.70 -8.30
N PRO A 160 -8.40 6.70 -8.17
CA PRO A 160 -9.80 6.87 -8.58
C PRO A 160 -10.52 7.93 -7.74
N LEU A 161 -10.19 8.08 -6.46
CA LEU A 161 -10.74 9.14 -5.60
C LEU A 161 -10.23 10.53 -6.02
N ALA A 162 -8.94 10.68 -6.34
CA ALA A 162 -8.38 11.95 -6.80
C ALA A 162 -9.04 12.44 -8.11
N ILE A 163 -9.29 11.51 -9.04
CA ILE A 163 -9.98 11.77 -10.31
C ILE A 163 -11.45 12.11 -10.06
N ALA A 164 -12.16 11.33 -9.23
CA ALA A 164 -13.57 11.59 -8.90
C ALA A 164 -13.78 12.93 -8.18
N ALA A 165 -12.88 13.28 -7.25
CA ALA A 165 -12.86 14.56 -6.54
C ALA A 165 -12.37 15.74 -7.39
N ARG A 166 -11.80 15.49 -8.59
CA ARG A 166 -11.21 16.50 -9.48
C ARG A 166 -10.21 17.40 -8.75
N LEU A 167 -9.33 16.81 -7.95
CA LEU A 167 -8.37 17.55 -7.13
C LEU A 167 -7.49 18.46 -8.00
N PRO A 168 -7.20 19.70 -7.57
CA PRO A 168 -6.33 20.59 -8.34
C PRO A 168 -4.93 19.97 -8.46
N PRO A 169 -4.43 19.73 -9.70
CA PRO A 169 -3.21 18.97 -9.94
C PRO A 169 -1.96 19.41 -9.17
N GLU A 170 -1.78 20.73 -9.02
CA GLU A 170 -0.65 21.34 -8.34
C GLU A 170 -0.72 21.16 -6.82
N ALA A 171 -1.93 21.16 -6.23
CA ALA A 171 -2.13 20.88 -4.81
C ALA A 171 -1.96 19.38 -4.49
N LEU A 172 -2.34 18.50 -5.42
CA LEU A 172 -2.04 17.07 -5.31
C LEU A 172 -0.52 16.83 -5.39
N ALA A 173 0.18 17.55 -6.28
CA ALA A 173 1.63 17.50 -6.38
C ALA A 173 2.34 18.00 -5.10
N GLU A 174 1.90 19.10 -4.46
CA GLU A 174 2.46 19.53 -3.16
C GLU A 174 2.28 18.45 -2.09
N ARG A 175 1.08 17.86 -1.97
CA ARG A 175 0.84 16.76 -1.01
C ARG A 175 1.77 15.57 -1.25
N VAL A 176 1.96 15.17 -2.51
CA VAL A 176 2.91 14.10 -2.90
C VAL A 176 4.35 14.50 -2.56
N PHE A 177 4.75 15.75 -2.81
CA PHE A 177 6.08 16.26 -2.47
C PHE A 177 6.33 16.19 -0.96
N ASP A 178 5.40 16.68 -0.13
CA ASP A 178 5.53 16.69 1.32
C ASP A 178 5.69 15.25 1.86
N LEU A 179 4.78 14.35 1.46
CA LEU A 179 4.76 12.97 1.95
C LEU A 179 5.98 12.15 1.50
N VAL A 180 6.41 12.28 0.25
CA VAL A 180 7.58 11.55 -0.29
C VAL A 180 8.89 12.12 0.26
N SER A 181 8.96 13.44 0.50
CA SER A 181 10.16 14.04 1.08
C SER A 181 10.39 13.51 2.50
N GLU A 182 9.34 13.51 3.34
CA GLU A 182 9.40 13.08 4.75
C GLU A 182 9.58 11.56 4.96
N ASP A 183 9.60 10.76 3.89
CA ASP A 183 9.67 9.30 3.98
C ASP A 183 11.09 8.77 4.24
N LEU A 184 11.40 8.54 5.51
CA LEU A 184 12.67 7.95 5.94
C LEU A 184 12.77 6.43 5.66
N HIS A 185 11.69 5.78 5.24
CA HIS A 185 11.59 4.32 5.18
C HIS A 185 11.22 3.77 3.77
N ASN A 186 11.14 4.62 2.73
CA ASN A 186 10.74 4.28 1.35
C ASN A 186 9.36 3.57 1.24
N GLN A 187 8.44 3.85 2.17
CA GLN A 187 7.09 3.28 2.23
C GLN A 187 6.17 3.78 1.11
N TYR A 188 6.50 4.91 0.48
CA TYR A 188 5.71 5.52 -0.60
C TYR A 188 6.35 5.35 -1.98
N ASP A 189 7.26 4.38 -2.13
CA ASP A 189 7.79 3.99 -3.44
C ASP A 189 6.65 3.70 -4.42
N GLY A 190 6.70 4.32 -5.60
CA GLY A 190 5.66 4.22 -6.62
C GLY A 190 4.47 5.18 -6.47
N LEU A 191 4.31 5.91 -5.36
CA LEU A 191 3.20 6.88 -5.17
C LEU A 191 3.09 7.91 -6.30
N ILE A 192 4.23 8.45 -6.76
CA ILE A 192 4.29 9.40 -7.88
C ILE A 192 3.74 8.77 -9.17
N ALA A 193 4.01 7.48 -9.41
CA ALA A 193 3.51 6.77 -10.59
C ALA A 193 2.01 6.46 -10.48
N LEU A 194 1.53 6.04 -9.30
CA LEU A 194 0.11 5.81 -9.04
C LEU A 194 -0.74 7.06 -9.28
N LEU A 195 -0.26 8.23 -8.88
CA LEU A 195 -0.99 9.50 -9.01
C LEU A 195 -0.63 10.31 -10.27
N ALA A 196 0.23 9.79 -11.15
CA ALA A 196 0.67 10.50 -12.36
C ALA A 196 -0.48 10.92 -13.28
N GLU A 197 -1.50 10.07 -13.45
CA GLU A 197 -2.69 10.40 -14.23
C GLU A 197 -3.51 11.53 -13.59
N ALA A 198 -3.78 11.43 -12.29
CA ALA A 198 -4.54 12.42 -11.53
C ALA A 198 -3.83 13.79 -11.44
N MET A 199 -2.49 13.79 -11.42
CA MET A 199 -1.68 15.02 -11.47
C MET A 199 -1.51 15.57 -12.89
N GLY A 200 -1.61 14.73 -13.93
CA GLY A 200 -1.36 15.13 -15.32
C GLY A 200 -0.04 15.87 -15.54
N ARG A 201 0.08 16.59 -16.66
CA ARG A 201 1.32 17.30 -17.02
C ARG A 201 1.63 18.50 -16.13
N SER A 202 0.63 19.26 -15.67
CA SER A 202 0.85 20.44 -14.81
C SER A 202 1.32 20.03 -13.41
N GLY A 203 0.63 19.09 -12.76
CA GLY A 203 1.02 18.58 -11.44
C GLY A 203 2.40 17.92 -11.46
N LEU A 204 2.70 17.08 -12.45
CA LEU A 204 4.03 16.47 -12.57
C LEU A 204 5.15 17.50 -12.83
N THR A 205 4.90 18.53 -13.66
CA THR A 205 5.85 19.63 -13.89
C THR A 205 6.10 20.43 -12.62
N HIS A 206 5.04 20.67 -11.83
CA HIS A 206 5.13 21.34 -10.53
C HIS A 206 5.93 20.50 -9.52
N LEU A 207 5.60 19.21 -9.38
CA LEU A 207 6.31 18.25 -8.53
C LEU A 207 7.82 18.19 -8.86
N GLN A 208 8.18 18.15 -10.15
CA GLN A 208 9.57 18.21 -10.58
C GLN A 208 10.27 19.48 -10.07
N ARG A 209 9.68 20.66 -10.28
CA ARG A 209 10.25 21.93 -9.79
C ARG A 209 10.43 21.96 -8.27
N ARG A 210 9.50 21.34 -7.52
CA ARG A 210 9.59 21.24 -6.05
C ARG A 210 10.78 20.39 -5.62
N PHE A 211 11.00 19.23 -6.23
CA PHE A 211 12.20 18.41 -5.99
C PHE A 211 13.50 19.07 -6.47
N GLU A 212 13.48 19.80 -7.60
CA GLU A 212 14.65 20.56 -8.08
C GLU A 212 15.03 21.69 -7.11
N ALA A 213 14.06 22.48 -6.63
CA ALA A 213 14.28 23.54 -5.65
C ALA A 213 14.76 23.00 -4.29
N PHE A 214 14.23 21.84 -3.88
CA PHE A 214 14.66 21.13 -2.69
C PHE A 214 16.10 20.63 -2.80
N ALA A 215 16.48 20.00 -3.92
CA ALA A 215 17.84 19.57 -4.19
C ALA A 215 18.84 20.73 -4.32
N ALA A 216 18.39 21.90 -4.81
CA ALA A 216 19.18 23.12 -4.89
C ALA A 216 19.38 23.83 -3.54
N SER A 217 18.64 23.42 -2.50
CA SER A 217 18.67 24.01 -1.15
C SER A 217 19.12 22.98 -0.09
N PRO A 218 20.31 22.36 -0.23
CA PRO A 218 20.78 21.40 0.77
C PRO A 218 20.98 22.09 2.12
N PRO A 219 20.72 21.40 3.25
CA PRO A 219 21.01 21.96 4.57
C PRO A 219 22.49 22.31 4.68
N SER A 220 22.80 23.44 5.31
CA SER A 220 24.19 23.85 5.53
C SER A 220 24.93 22.74 6.29
N PRO A 221 26.09 22.27 5.78
CA PRO A 221 26.82 21.20 6.44
C PRO A 221 27.33 21.73 7.78
N LEU A 222 27.07 20.97 8.85
CA LEU A 222 27.33 21.41 10.23
C LEU A 222 28.80 21.77 10.47
N PRO A 223 29.08 22.58 11.51
CA PRO A 223 30.44 22.84 11.99
C PRO A 223 31.23 21.54 12.16
N GLU A 224 32.51 21.56 11.78
CA GLU A 224 33.37 20.37 11.76
C GLU A 224 33.49 19.72 13.15
N GLU A 225 33.49 20.54 14.19
CA GLU A 225 33.47 20.16 15.62
C GLU A 225 32.23 19.36 16.06
N GLU A 226 31.10 19.46 15.35
CA GLU A 226 29.87 18.70 15.62
C GLU A 226 29.77 17.39 14.82
N ARG A 227 30.68 17.18 13.85
CA ARG A 227 30.68 16.00 12.97
C ARG A 227 31.33 14.81 13.68
N ARG A 228 30.55 13.75 13.90
CA ARG A 228 31.05 12.45 14.35
C ARG A 228 31.17 11.49 13.19
N LEU A 229 32.33 10.86 13.05
CA LEU A 229 32.52 9.71 12.18
C LEU A 229 31.52 8.59 12.53
N ILE A 230 30.71 8.17 11.56
CA ILE A 230 29.79 7.02 11.65
C ILE A 230 30.40 5.77 11.03
N GLY A 231 31.32 5.93 10.07
CA GLY A 231 31.97 4.84 9.37
C GLY A 231 32.81 5.30 8.18
N TYR A 232 33.32 4.36 7.40
CA TYR A 232 34.11 4.62 6.20
C TYR A 232 33.39 4.09 4.97
N GLY A 233 33.10 4.97 4.01
CA GLY A 233 32.58 4.62 2.70
C GLY A 233 33.71 4.41 1.69
N ARG A 234 33.37 3.97 0.47
CA ARG A 234 34.34 3.82 -0.63
C ARG A 234 35.00 5.14 -1.08
N GLU A 235 34.46 6.28 -0.66
CA GLU A 235 34.93 7.62 -1.03
C GLU A 235 35.59 8.36 0.15
N GLY A 236 35.67 7.74 1.34
CA GLY A 236 36.31 8.32 2.53
C GLY A 236 35.45 8.22 3.79
N GLU A 237 35.71 9.11 4.74
CA GLU A 237 34.99 9.18 6.01
C GLU A 237 33.53 9.62 5.82
N LEU A 238 32.61 8.85 6.40
CA LEU A 238 31.20 9.18 6.51
C LEU A 238 30.96 9.73 7.92
N ALA A 239 30.70 11.03 8.04
CA ALA A 239 30.37 11.68 9.30
C ALA A 239 28.89 12.11 9.35
N ALA A 240 28.28 12.02 10.54
CA ALA A 240 26.98 12.61 10.85
C ALA A 240 27.11 13.67 11.93
N ALA A 241 26.11 14.55 11.98
CA ALA A 241 25.80 15.33 13.17
C ALA A 241 25.68 14.44 14.41
N ARG A 242 25.95 15.03 15.57
CA ARG A 242 25.36 14.56 16.82
C ARG A 242 24.19 15.45 17.27
N ASP A 243 23.14 15.61 16.43
CA ASP A 243 21.93 16.29 16.89
C ASP A 243 20.62 15.84 16.20
N ASP A 244 19.52 15.94 16.95
CA ASP A 244 18.17 15.51 16.57
C ASP A 244 17.54 16.36 15.44
N ARG A 245 18.16 17.50 15.07
CA ARG A 245 17.76 18.32 13.91
C ARG A 245 17.84 17.56 12.58
N LEU A 246 18.71 16.56 12.45
CA LEU A 246 18.78 15.71 11.25
C LEU A 246 17.53 14.83 11.07
N ARG A 247 16.70 14.64 12.10
CA ARG A 247 15.41 13.94 11.98
C ARG A 247 14.31 14.82 11.38
N ALA A 248 14.48 16.14 11.45
CA ALA A 248 13.49 17.12 11.00
C ALA A 248 13.71 17.60 9.56
N HIS A 249 14.84 17.27 8.95
CA HIS A 249 15.06 17.52 7.52
C HIS A 249 14.86 16.22 6.72
N PRO A 250 13.81 16.13 5.88
CA PRO A 250 13.74 15.12 4.83
C PRO A 250 15.05 15.09 4.02
N ARG A 251 15.52 13.90 3.64
CA ARG A 251 16.76 13.74 2.87
C ARG A 251 16.46 13.53 1.39
N PRO A 252 16.98 14.37 0.47
CA PRO A 252 17.08 13.93 -0.91
C PRO A 252 18.04 12.74 -0.95
N TYR A 253 17.65 11.68 -1.65
CA TYR A 253 18.49 10.50 -1.90
C TYR A 253 19.84 10.96 -2.46
N GLN A 254 20.95 10.67 -1.77
CA GLN A 254 22.27 11.07 -2.25
C GLN A 254 22.58 10.35 -3.56
N ALA A 255 22.53 11.09 -4.66
CA ALA A 255 22.95 10.59 -5.96
C ALA A 255 24.44 10.23 -5.89
N LEU A 256 24.75 8.92 -5.97
CA LEU A 256 26.12 8.42 -6.07
C LEU A 256 26.83 9.14 -7.24
N PRO A 257 27.98 9.79 -7.02
CA PRO A 257 28.61 10.60 -8.05
C PRO A 257 29.05 9.74 -9.24
N ALA A 258 28.91 10.31 -10.45
CA ALA A 258 29.23 9.61 -11.69
C ALA A 258 30.70 9.16 -11.70
N ARG A 259 30.92 7.87 -11.99
CA ARG A 259 32.23 7.20 -11.92
C ARG A 259 33.31 7.99 -12.67
N ARG A 260 34.28 8.57 -11.93
CA ARG A 260 35.56 8.96 -12.53
C ARG A 260 36.28 7.71 -13.06
N ALA A 261 36.82 7.80 -14.26
CA ALA A 261 37.56 6.71 -14.87
C ALA A 261 38.76 6.30 -13.98
N PRO A 262 39.05 4.99 -13.82
CA PRO A 262 40.09 4.53 -12.90
C PRO A 262 41.47 5.04 -13.32
N SER A 263 42.24 5.49 -12.32
CA SER A 263 43.58 6.04 -12.49
C SER A 263 44.55 5.00 -13.08
N ARG A 264 45.56 5.49 -13.81
CA ARG A 264 46.52 4.69 -14.62
C ARG A 264 47.09 3.47 -13.88
N LYS A 265 47.39 3.60 -12.57
CA LYS A 265 47.95 2.54 -11.72
C LYS A 265 47.08 1.28 -11.61
N LEU A 266 45.75 1.38 -11.78
CA LEU A 266 44.86 0.21 -11.77
C LEU A 266 44.87 -0.60 -13.08
N ARG A 267 45.34 -0.02 -14.20
CA ARG A 267 45.40 -0.75 -15.48
C ARG A 267 46.57 -1.74 -15.54
N GLU A 268 47.65 -1.44 -14.84
CA GLU A 268 48.87 -2.26 -14.80
C GLU A 268 48.68 -3.52 -13.92
N SER A 269 47.80 -3.46 -12.91
CA SER A 269 47.47 -4.59 -12.02
C SER A 269 46.66 -5.70 -12.73
N CYS A 270 45.70 -5.37 -13.60
CA CYS A 270 44.88 -6.37 -14.29
C CYS A 270 45.63 -7.20 -15.35
N ALA A 271 46.88 -6.86 -15.70
CA ALA A 271 47.67 -7.60 -16.67
C ALA A 271 48.32 -8.89 -16.11
N ALA A 272 48.39 -9.02 -14.77
CA ALA A 272 49.16 -10.08 -14.11
C ALA A 272 48.36 -11.37 -13.83
N ASP A 273 47.04 -11.31 -13.69
CA ASP A 273 46.26 -12.40 -13.10
C ASP A 273 45.56 -13.29 -14.15
N ARG A 274 46.37 -14.10 -14.85
CA ARG A 274 45.88 -15.16 -15.76
C ARG A 274 45.88 -16.52 -15.06
N GLY A 275 44.81 -16.82 -14.32
CA GLY A 275 44.80 -18.03 -13.49
C GLY A 275 43.46 -18.54 -12.96
N PHE A 276 42.38 -18.65 -13.77
CA PHE A 276 41.20 -19.43 -13.35
C PHE A 276 40.69 -20.39 -14.43
N ARG A 277 40.48 -21.66 -14.03
CA ARG A 277 40.17 -22.79 -14.93
C ARG A 277 38.68 -22.89 -15.25
N ARG A 278 38.37 -23.42 -16.45
CA ARG A 278 37.03 -23.94 -16.80
C ARG A 278 36.84 -25.38 -16.31
N VAL A 279 35.75 -25.64 -15.57
CA VAL A 279 34.96 -26.88 -15.48
C VAL A 279 33.56 -26.44 -15.01
N GLY A 280 32.38 -26.94 -15.43
CA GLY A 280 31.95 -27.92 -16.43
C GLY A 280 30.42 -27.75 -16.63
N ARG A 281 29.80 -28.38 -17.64
CA ARG A 281 28.40 -28.08 -18.07
C ARG A 281 27.29 -28.85 -17.33
N SER A 282 26.09 -28.25 -17.34
CA SER A 282 24.74 -28.84 -17.17
C SER A 282 24.43 -29.92 -18.25
N PRO A 283 23.40 -30.78 -18.11
CA PRO A 283 21.97 -30.42 -18.30
C PRO A 283 21.03 -31.16 -17.28
N ASP A 284 19.68 -31.15 -17.29
CA ASP A 284 18.59 -30.42 -18.00
C ASP A 284 17.32 -30.35 -17.08
N VAL A 285 16.21 -29.81 -17.60
CA VAL A 285 14.76 -30.12 -17.36
C VAL A 285 13.87 -28.85 -17.25
N CYS A 286 13.04 -28.66 -18.30
CA CYS A 286 11.77 -27.93 -18.42
C CYS A 286 11.63 -26.53 -17.76
N ARG A 287 11.64 -25.40 -18.49
CA ARG A 287 10.66 -24.86 -19.48
C ARG A 287 9.24 -24.57 -18.93
N GLY A 288 8.87 -23.28 -18.89
CA GLY A 288 7.46 -22.84 -18.88
C GLY A 288 7.24 -21.38 -18.43
N ALA A 289 7.04 -20.47 -19.39
CA ALA A 289 6.69 -19.03 -19.23
C ALA A 289 7.72 -18.11 -18.53
N ALA A 290 7.95 -16.93 -19.13
CA ALA A 290 8.93 -15.96 -18.66
C ALA A 290 8.30 -14.94 -17.70
N CYS A 291 8.94 -14.71 -16.55
CA CYS A 291 8.62 -13.63 -15.63
C CYS A 291 9.77 -12.59 -15.68
N PRO A 292 9.53 -11.33 -16.11
CA PRO A 292 10.58 -10.33 -16.16
C PRO A 292 10.83 -9.77 -14.75
N ALA A 293 11.85 -10.31 -14.07
CA ALA A 293 12.35 -9.73 -12.83
C ALA A 293 13.01 -8.36 -13.10
N TRP A 294 12.42 -7.29 -12.58
CA TRP A 294 12.97 -5.93 -12.68
C TRP A 294 14.00 -5.68 -11.57
N PRO A 295 15.24 -5.23 -11.89
CA PRO A 295 16.23 -4.88 -10.87
C PRO A 295 15.88 -3.58 -10.14
N GLN A 296 16.06 -3.56 -8.82
CA GLN A 296 15.60 -2.51 -7.89
C GLN A 296 16.37 -1.15 -7.95
N ASP A 297 17.25 -0.93 -8.93
CA ASP A 297 18.19 0.21 -8.97
C ASP A 297 17.77 1.37 -9.91
N ARG A 298 16.47 1.62 -10.16
CA ARG A 298 16.02 2.64 -11.14
C ARG A 298 14.76 3.45 -10.77
N VAL A 299 14.76 4.13 -9.62
CA VAL A 299 13.71 5.14 -9.32
C VAL A 299 13.96 6.48 -10.06
N LEU A 300 15.22 6.89 -10.29
CA LEU A 300 15.57 8.18 -10.90
C LEU A 300 15.67 8.24 -12.43
N VAL A 301 15.32 7.17 -13.16
CA VAL A 301 15.34 7.15 -14.64
C VAL A 301 13.95 7.37 -15.25
N SER A 302 12.86 7.10 -14.51
CA SER A 302 11.52 7.01 -15.11
C SER A 302 10.91 8.37 -15.51
N LEU A 303 11.13 9.44 -14.71
CA LEU A 303 10.56 10.77 -15.00
C LEU A 303 11.06 11.38 -16.32
N LYS A 304 12.28 11.07 -16.76
CA LYS A 304 12.79 11.51 -18.08
C LYS A 304 12.25 10.71 -19.25
N THR A 305 11.74 9.49 -19.01
CA THR A 305 11.24 8.62 -20.09
C THR A 305 9.78 8.91 -20.43
N TYR A 306 8.95 9.18 -19.42
CA TYR A 306 7.52 9.50 -19.64
C TYR A 306 7.30 10.86 -20.33
N ALA A 307 8.20 11.84 -20.14
CA ALA A 307 8.09 13.17 -20.74
C ALA A 307 8.41 13.21 -22.26
N LEU A 308 8.81 12.09 -22.88
CA LEU A 308 9.21 12.03 -24.29
C LEU A 308 8.38 11.07 -25.16
N THR A 309 7.36 10.42 -24.60
CA THR A 309 6.43 9.55 -25.35
C THR A 309 4.98 9.66 -24.86
N ALA A 310 4.43 10.88 -24.76
CA ALA A 310 2.99 11.18 -24.63
C ALA A 310 2.62 12.65 -24.98
#